data_AF-A0A7V4UBF0-F1
#
_entry.id   AF-A0A7V4UBF0-F1
#
_cell.length_a   1.000
_cell.length_b   1.000
_cell.length_c   1.000
_cell.angle_alpha   90.00
_cell.angle_beta   90.00
_cell.angle_gamma   90.00
#
_symmetry.space_group_name_H-M   'P 1'
#
loop_
_entity.id
_entity.type
_entity.pdbx_description
1 polymer ?
#
loop_
_entity_poly.entity_id
_entity_poly.type
_entity_poly.pdbx_seq_one_letter_code
_entity_poly.pdbx_strand_id
1 'polypeptide(L)'
;MPDESPNHGGDAPSDPSGARSSDSVAALIGDTVVLDTAGPTVFLGRLRAVTADGFWLDDADIHDRTDGHATKELYVCEAREHGIRSNRKSLFVCREAVIAVSRLSDVIID
;
A
#
# COMPACT_ATOMS: atom_id res chain seq x y z
N MET A 1 34.62 -55.11 -13.40
CA MET A 1 33.50 -54.28 -12.94
C MET A 1 34.10 -53.19 -12.05
N PRO A 2 34.29 -51.95 -12.53
CA PRO A 2 34.68 -50.85 -11.66
C PRO A 2 33.44 -50.30 -10.93
N ASP A 3 33.60 -50.07 -9.64
CA ASP A 3 32.64 -49.46 -8.74
C ASP A 3 32.76 -47.93 -8.87
N GLU A 4 31.89 -47.34 -9.70
CA GLU A 4 31.73 -45.91 -9.84
C GLU A 4 30.45 -45.47 -9.13
N SER A 5 30.58 -44.76 -8.00
CA SER A 5 29.73 -43.61 -7.68
C SER A 5 30.25 -42.87 -6.44
N PRO A 6 30.62 -41.57 -6.58
CA PRO A 6 30.90 -40.70 -5.44
C PRO A 6 29.60 -40.13 -4.87
N ASN A 7 29.36 -40.38 -3.58
CA ASN A 7 28.23 -39.82 -2.84
C ASN A 7 28.38 -38.29 -2.73
N HIS A 8 27.74 -37.55 -3.65
CA HIS A 8 27.51 -36.11 -3.51
C HIS A 8 26.36 -35.92 -2.52
N GLY A 9 26.70 -35.86 -1.24
CA GLY A 9 25.81 -35.38 -0.20
C GLY A 9 25.32 -34.00 -0.57
N GLY A 10 24.02 -33.91 -0.86
CA GLY A 10 23.33 -32.66 -1.05
C GLY A 10 23.40 -31.82 0.22
N ASP A 11 23.64 -30.53 0.03
CA ASP A 11 23.02 -29.53 0.88
C ASP A 11 22.67 -28.36 -0.04
N ALA A 12 21.41 -28.38 -0.50
CA ALA A 12 20.81 -27.18 -1.06
C ALA A 12 20.80 -26.14 0.07
N PRO A 13 21.23 -24.89 -0.16
CA PRO A 13 21.00 -23.85 0.83
C PRO A 13 19.48 -23.73 0.99
N SER A 14 19.01 -24.20 2.15
CA SER A 14 17.66 -24.00 2.63
C SER A 14 17.43 -22.50 2.67
N ASP A 15 16.48 -22.04 1.85
CA ASP A 15 16.01 -20.67 1.88
C ASP A 15 15.78 -20.26 3.34
N PRO A 16 16.46 -19.21 3.84
CA PRO A 16 16.08 -18.65 5.12
C PRO A 16 14.73 -17.97 4.89
N SER A 17 13.67 -18.71 5.23
CA SER A 17 12.38 -18.16 5.64
C SER A 17 12.61 -17.32 6.89
N GLY A 18 13.19 -16.15 6.65
CA GLY A 18 13.37 -15.09 7.63
C GLY A 18 12.03 -14.40 7.74
N ALA A 19 11.26 -14.77 8.74
CA ALA A 19 10.19 -13.95 9.27
C ALA A 19 10.73 -12.52 9.44
N ARG A 20 10.33 -11.61 8.53
CA ARG A 20 10.46 -10.18 8.76
C ARG A 20 9.16 -9.73 9.42
N SER A 21 9.31 -9.23 10.63
CA SER A 21 8.24 -8.68 11.46
C SER A 21 7.24 -7.84 10.67
N SER A 22 5.98 -7.95 11.07
CA SER A 22 4.74 -7.59 10.38
C SER A 22 4.48 -6.09 10.10
N ASP A 23 5.47 -5.31 9.68
CA ASP A 23 5.32 -3.89 9.29
C ASP A 23 5.53 -3.69 7.78
N SER A 24 4.94 -4.56 6.96
CA SER A 24 4.91 -4.35 5.52
C SER A 24 3.63 -3.61 5.13
N VAL A 25 3.68 -2.77 4.10
CA VAL A 25 2.47 -2.12 3.54
C VAL A 25 1.41 -3.16 3.14
N ALA A 26 1.82 -4.41 2.86
CA ALA A 26 0.90 -5.50 2.61
C ALA A 26 0.02 -5.86 3.83
N ALA A 27 0.41 -5.52 5.06
CA ALA A 27 -0.41 -5.68 6.25
C ALA A 27 -1.63 -4.72 6.28
N LEU A 28 -1.64 -3.71 5.40
CA LEU A 28 -2.77 -2.79 5.24
C LEU A 28 -3.78 -3.29 4.18
N ILE A 29 -3.54 -4.44 3.55
CA ILE A 29 -4.46 -4.99 2.55
C ILE A 29 -5.80 -5.31 3.22
N GLY A 30 -6.88 -4.82 2.61
CA GLY A 30 -8.23 -4.88 3.13
C GLY A 30 -8.64 -3.64 3.91
N ASP A 31 -7.69 -2.83 4.39
CA ASP A 31 -7.97 -1.60 5.13
C ASP A 31 -8.22 -0.41 4.20
N THR A 32 -8.92 0.58 4.72
CA THR A 32 -9.02 1.89 4.08
C THR A 32 -7.75 2.67 4.38
N VAL A 33 -7.02 3.04 3.33
CA VAL A 33 -5.71 3.70 3.40
C VAL A 33 -5.74 5.06 2.74
N VAL A 34 -4.78 5.90 3.15
CA VAL A 34 -4.43 7.17 2.52
C VAL A 34 -3.07 6.97 1.84
N LEU A 35 -2.99 7.29 0.55
CA LEU A 35 -1.73 7.36 -0.20
C LEU A 35 -1.41 8.83 -0.48
N ASP A 36 -0.39 9.33 0.20
CA ASP A 36 0.11 10.68 0.01
C ASP A 36 1.04 10.75 -1.19
N THR A 37 0.82 11.71 -2.07
CA THR A 37 1.73 11.99 -3.19
C THR A 37 2.57 13.24 -2.95
N ALA A 38 3.66 13.36 -3.70
CA ALA A 38 4.48 14.58 -3.78
C ALA A 38 3.71 15.79 -4.32
N GLY A 39 2.72 15.54 -5.17
CA GLY A 39 1.91 16.55 -5.82
C GLY A 39 0.74 17.03 -4.97
N PRO A 40 -0.19 17.81 -5.56
CA PRO A 40 -1.41 18.26 -4.87
C PRO A 40 -2.39 17.11 -4.60
N THR A 41 -2.23 15.97 -5.26
CA THR A 41 -3.16 14.86 -5.24
C THR A 41 -2.99 13.98 -3.98
N VAL A 42 -4.10 13.49 -3.45
CA VAL A 42 -4.13 12.42 -2.45
C VAL A 42 -5.12 11.36 -2.89
N PHE A 43 -4.80 10.10 -2.60
CA PHE A 43 -5.66 8.96 -2.92
C PHE A 43 -6.14 8.34 -1.62
N LEU A 44 -7.44 8.09 -1.52
CA LEU A 44 -8.02 7.34 -0.42
C LEU A 44 -8.79 6.15 -0.99
N GLY A 45 -8.78 5.01 -0.30
CA GLY A 45 -9.56 3.86 -0.76
C GLY A 45 -9.21 2.60 0.00
N ARG A 46 -9.91 1.49 -0.30
CA ARG A 46 -9.58 0.20 0.27
C ARG A 46 -8.37 -0.39 -0.45
N LEU A 47 -7.29 -0.68 0.27
CA LEU A 47 -6.11 -1.32 -0.31
C LEU A 47 -6.44 -2.75 -0.70
N ARG A 48 -6.48 -3.02 -2.00
CA ARG A 48 -6.78 -4.35 -2.54
C ARG A 48 -5.52 -5.20 -2.68
N ALA A 49 -4.45 -4.60 -3.19
CA ALA A 49 -3.20 -5.30 -3.44
C ALA A 49 -2.01 -4.34 -3.43
N VAL A 50 -0.85 -4.87 -3.05
CA VAL A 50 0.45 -4.21 -3.15
C VAL A 50 1.30 -5.00 -4.11
N THR A 51 1.82 -4.35 -5.14
CA THR A 51 2.72 -4.95 -6.13
C THR A 51 4.10 -4.29 -6.08
N ALA A 52 5.03 -4.80 -6.88
CA ALA A 52 6.32 -4.12 -7.08
C ALA A 52 6.11 -2.71 -7.68
N ASP A 53 5.18 -2.61 -8.63
CA ASP A 53 4.93 -1.40 -9.41
C ASP A 53 4.04 -0.37 -8.69
N GLY A 54 3.28 -0.77 -7.66
CA GLY A 54 2.36 0.16 -7.00
C GLY A 54 1.28 -0.47 -6.13
N PHE A 55 0.16 0.26 -6.04
CA PHE A 55 -0.94 -0.03 -5.12
C PHE A 55 -2.27 -0.06 -5.87
N TRP A 56 -3.05 -1.11 -5.66
CA TRP A 56 -4.42 -1.20 -6.13
C TRP A 56 -5.38 -0.77 -5.03
N LEU A 57 -6.23 0.21 -5.32
CA LEU A 57 -7.29 0.67 -4.44
C LEU A 57 -8.65 0.33 -5.05
N ASP A 58 -9.57 -0.17 -4.23
CA ASP A 58 -10.98 -0.30 -4.56
C ASP A 58 -11.80 0.76 -3.82
N ASP A 59 -12.95 1.14 -4.39
CA ASP A 59 -13.81 2.21 -3.88
C ASP A 59 -13.03 3.49 -3.56
N ALA A 60 -12.13 3.84 -4.47
CA ALA A 60 -11.16 4.90 -4.29
C ALA A 60 -11.72 6.28 -4.59
N ASP A 61 -11.18 7.27 -3.89
CA ASP A 61 -11.34 8.68 -4.18
C ASP A 61 -9.98 9.31 -4.53
N ILE A 62 -10.02 10.14 -5.55
CA ILE A 62 -8.88 10.94 -6.00
C ILE A 62 -9.25 12.39 -5.71
N HIS A 63 -8.50 13.03 -4.82
CA HIS A 63 -8.69 14.42 -4.51
C HIS A 63 -7.47 15.22 -4.96
N ASP A 64 -7.70 16.20 -5.84
CA ASP A 64 -6.70 17.13 -6.33
C ASP A 64 -6.92 18.50 -5.68
N ARG A 65 -5.91 19.00 -4.96
CA ARG A 65 -5.94 20.32 -4.32
C ARG A 65 -5.91 21.50 -5.29
N THR A 66 -5.75 21.30 -6.60
CA THR A 66 -5.61 22.41 -7.54
C THR A 66 -6.88 23.27 -7.64
N ASP A 67 -8.02 22.79 -7.12
CA ASP A 67 -9.35 23.42 -7.29
C ASP A 67 -10.04 23.87 -5.98
N GLY A 68 -9.35 23.90 -4.82
CA GLY A 68 -10.00 24.22 -3.54
C GLY A 68 -9.10 24.70 -2.40
N HIS A 69 -9.67 25.51 -1.50
CA HIS A 69 -8.99 26.07 -0.32
C HIS A 69 -8.72 25.06 0.82
N ALA A 70 -9.16 23.80 0.67
CA ALA A 70 -8.98 22.78 1.69
C ALA A 70 -7.55 22.19 1.62
N THR A 71 -6.88 22.12 2.77
CA THR A 71 -5.62 21.38 2.87
C THR A 71 -5.91 19.87 2.79
N LYS A 72 -4.91 19.05 2.40
CA LYS A 72 -4.98 17.56 2.38
C LYS A 72 -5.30 17.08 3.78
N GLU A 73 -4.75 17.74 4.80
CA GLU A 73 -5.04 17.42 6.20
C GLU A 73 -6.53 17.60 6.48
N LEU A 74 -7.12 18.75 6.11
CA LEU A 74 -8.56 18.96 6.26
C LEU A 74 -9.38 17.91 5.51
N TYR A 75 -9.01 17.60 4.26
CA TYR A 75 -9.70 16.60 3.47
C TYR A 75 -9.63 15.19 4.07
N VAL A 76 -8.45 14.79 4.56
CA VAL A 76 -8.23 13.48 5.17
C VAL A 76 -8.97 13.39 6.52
N CYS A 77 -9.03 14.48 7.29
CA CYS A 77 -9.86 14.58 8.50
C CYS A 77 -11.35 14.43 8.15
N GLU A 78 -11.86 15.19 7.18
CA GLU A 78 -13.26 15.09 6.73
C GLU A 78 -13.60 13.68 6.22
N ALA A 79 -12.68 13.04 5.47
CA ALA A 79 -12.88 11.67 5.00
C ALA A 79 -12.90 10.64 6.14
N ARG A 80 -12.17 10.87 7.24
CA ARG A 80 -12.27 10.05 8.45
C ARG A 80 -13.60 10.27 9.18
N GLU A 81 -14.05 11.51 9.30
CA GLU A 81 -15.29 11.85 10.03
C GLU A 81 -16.56 11.46 9.28
N HIS A 82 -16.59 11.69 7.97
CA HIS A 82 -17.78 11.54 7.13
C HIS A 82 -17.72 10.34 6.18
N GLY A 83 -16.57 9.68 6.10
CA GLY A 83 -16.31 8.60 5.15
C GLY A 83 -15.82 9.10 3.79
N ILE A 84 -15.27 8.18 2.99
CA ILE A 84 -14.77 8.48 1.66
C ILE A 84 -15.92 8.52 0.66
N ARG A 85 -16.00 9.60 -0.13
CA ARG A 85 -16.90 9.66 -1.29
C ARG A 85 -16.20 9.07 -2.51
N SER A 86 -16.22 7.76 -2.64
CA SER A 86 -15.56 7.03 -3.73
C SER A 86 -16.01 7.55 -5.10
N ASN A 87 -15.07 8.12 -5.87
CA ASN A 87 -15.31 8.58 -7.24
C ASN A 87 -14.80 7.57 -8.29
N ARG A 88 -14.07 6.53 -7.86
CA ARG A 88 -13.56 5.42 -8.69
C ARG A 88 -13.86 4.08 -8.05
N LYS A 89 -14.24 3.11 -8.89
CA LYS A 89 -14.47 1.72 -8.43
C LYS A 89 -13.16 0.97 -8.16
N SER A 90 -12.15 1.20 -9.01
CA SER A 90 -10.82 0.62 -8.84
C SER A 90 -9.79 1.54 -9.50
N LEU A 91 -8.61 1.65 -8.89
CA LEU A 91 -7.53 2.55 -9.28
C LEU A 91 -6.18 1.86 -9.02
N PHE A 92 -5.24 2.04 -9.94
CA PHE A 92 -3.84 1.73 -9.72
C PHE A 92 -3.05 3.01 -9.51
N VAL A 93 -2.21 3.04 -8.48
CA VAL A 93 -1.31 4.15 -8.16
C VAL A 93 0.13 3.65 -8.24
N CYS A 94 0.93 4.28 -9.11
CA CYS A 94 2.34 3.95 -9.27
C CYS A 94 3.10 4.21 -7.97
N ARG A 95 4.00 3.30 -7.62
CA ARG A 95 4.77 3.36 -6.37
C ARG A 95 5.61 4.63 -6.27
N GLU A 96 6.15 5.09 -7.39
CA GLU A 96 7.01 6.29 -7.47
C GLU A 96 6.25 7.59 -7.20
N ALA A 97 4.92 7.57 -7.36
CA ALA A 97 4.08 8.74 -7.07
C ALA A 97 3.72 8.85 -5.59
N VAL A 98 3.87 7.77 -4.82
CA VAL A 98 3.47 7.68 -3.40
C VAL A 98 4.67 7.94 -2.51
N ILE A 99 4.56 8.94 -1.64
CA ILE A 99 5.55 9.27 -0.62
C ILE A 99 5.28 8.50 0.67
N ALA A 100 4.01 8.39 1.06
CA ALA A 100 3.63 7.76 2.32
C ALA A 100 2.30 7.02 2.20
N VAL A 101 2.13 6.02 3.07
CA VAL A 101 0.90 5.22 3.20
C VAL A 101 0.54 5.12 4.66
N SER A 102 -0.72 5.39 4.99
CA SER A 102 -1.27 5.25 6.34
C SER A 102 -2.67 4.67 6.30
N ARG A 103 -3.15 4.11 7.41
CA ARG A 103 -4.57 3.78 7.55
C ARG A 103 -5.35 5.06 7.76
N LEU A 104 -6.52 5.16 7.15
CA LEU A 104 -7.43 6.27 7.41
C LEU A 104 -7.89 6.29 8.89
N SER A 105 -8.00 5.12 9.54
CA SER A 105 -8.34 5.01 10.96
C SER A 105 -7.32 5.65 11.90
N ASP A 106 -6.05 5.67 11.47
CA ASP A 106 -4.91 6.10 12.29
C ASP A 106 -4.64 7.61 12.14
N VAL A 107 -5.44 8.29 11.29
CA VAL A 107 -5.42 9.75 11.18
C VAL A 107 -5.95 10.34 12.48
N ILE A 108 -5.12 11.15 13.12
CA ILE A 108 -5.46 11.88 14.34
C ILE A 108 -6.19 13.17 13.93
N ILE A 109 -7.37 13.39 14.51
CA ILE A 109 -8.13 14.64 14.41
C ILE A 109 -8.08 15.31 15.78
N ASP A 110 -7.73 16.58 15.80
CA ASP A 110 -7.62 17.43 16.99
C ASP A 110 -8.91 18.24 17.21
#